data_AF-A0A7C6W212-F1
#
_entry.id   AF-A0A7C6W212-F1
#
_cell.length_a   1.000
_cell.length_b   1.000
_cell.length_c   1.000
_cell.angle_alpha   90.00
_cell.angle_beta   90.00
_cell.angle_gamma   90.00
#
_symmetry.space_group_name_H-M   'P 1'
#
loop_
_entity.id
_entity.type
_entity.pdbx_description
1 polymer ?
#
loop_
_entity_poly.entity_id
_entity_poly.type
_entity_poly.pdbx_seq_one_letter_code
_entity_poly.pdbx_strand_id
1 'polypeptide(L)'
;MPFNCCSSRFIIIRITIEGIALVIAVDTDINDAQMLGIQSVPTFVVNCEFGVSGAQKEEYFLNMLHDTYNKMHPTKLNITDDGSACGPDGCDI
;
A
#
# COMPACT_ATOMS: atom_id res chain seq x y z
N MET A 1 -0.95 -4.16 -12.78
CA MET A 1 -2.27 -3.73 -12.27
C MET A 1 -2.00 -2.75 -11.14
N PRO A 2 -2.51 -1.52 -11.17
CA PRO A 2 -2.23 -0.57 -10.09
C PRO A 2 -2.99 -1.03 -8.86
N PHE A 3 -2.26 -1.37 -7.80
CA PHE A 3 -2.88 -1.72 -6.53
C PHE A 3 -3.42 -0.41 -5.92
N ASN A 4 -4.71 -0.15 -6.08
CA ASN A 4 -5.38 0.98 -5.43
C ASN A 4 -5.61 0.65 -3.95
N CYS A 5 -4.56 0.70 -3.13
CA CYS A 5 -4.63 0.44 -1.69
C CYS A 5 -4.37 1.72 -0.86
N CYS A 6 -4.83 2.87 -1.37
CA CYS A 6 -4.92 4.12 -0.62
C CYS A 6 -6.18 4.14 0.28
N SER A 7 -6.37 3.07 1.06
CA SER A 7 -7.36 3.00 2.14
C SER A 7 -6.81 2.14 3.26
N SER A 8 -5.72 2.64 3.87
CA SER A 8 -5.21 2.39 5.23
C SER A 8 -5.72 1.17 6.01
N ARG A 9 -5.64 -0.04 5.45
CA ARG A 9 -5.81 -1.29 6.19
C ARG A 9 -4.57 -2.15 5.98
N PHE A 10 -3.69 -2.11 7.00
CA PHE A 10 -2.63 -3.09 7.14
C PHE A 10 -3.29 -4.46 7.20
N ILE A 11 -2.98 -5.36 6.25
CA ILE A 11 -3.42 -6.75 6.27
C ILE A 11 -2.64 -7.46 7.37
N ILE A 12 -3.05 -7.24 8.62
CA ILE A 12 -2.69 -8.08 9.75
C ILE A 12 -3.96 -8.83 10.07
N ILE A 13 -3.97 -10.14 9.84
CA ILE A 13 -5.04 -11.02 10.31
C ILE A 13 -5.11 -10.85 11.83
N ARG A 14 -6.04 -10.01 12.31
CA ARG A 14 -6.19 -9.72 13.74
C ARG A 14 -6.78 -10.97 14.39
N ILE A 15 -5.96 -11.70 15.13
CA ILE A 15 -6.42 -12.81 15.97
C ILE A 15 -7.02 -12.21 17.26
N THR A 16 -8.30 -11.84 17.22
CA THR A 16 -9.08 -11.45 18.41
C THR A 16 -10.33 -12.32 18.49
N ILE A 17 -10.91 -12.54 19.66
CA ILE A 17 -11.95 -13.57 19.87
C ILE A 17 -13.30 -12.95 20.27
N GLU A 18 -13.75 -11.86 19.63
CA GLU A 18 -15.02 -11.23 19.98
C GLU A 18 -15.86 -10.81 18.76
N GLY A 19 -16.94 -11.58 18.49
CA GLY A 19 -18.16 -11.12 17.83
C GLY A 19 -18.25 -11.19 16.29
N ILE A 20 -19.46 -10.90 15.78
CA ILE A 20 -19.84 -10.90 14.34
C ILE A 20 -19.09 -9.82 13.54
N ALA A 21 -18.74 -8.69 14.18
CA ALA A 21 -17.98 -7.63 13.54
C ALA A 21 -16.57 -8.08 13.10
N LEU A 22 -15.98 -9.04 13.81
CA LEU A 22 -14.70 -9.63 13.43
C LEU A 22 -14.82 -10.47 12.16
N VAL A 23 -15.90 -11.24 12.00
CA VAL A 23 -16.11 -12.07 10.81
C VAL A 23 -16.11 -11.20 9.55
N ILE A 24 -16.82 -10.07 9.59
CA ILE A 24 -16.86 -9.10 8.49
C ILE A 24 -15.47 -8.52 8.21
N ALA A 25 -14.71 -8.19 9.27
CA ALA A 25 -13.36 -7.66 9.10
C ALA A 25 -12.40 -8.68 8.48
N VAL A 26 -12.45 -9.94 8.92
CA VAL A 26 -11.62 -11.03 8.37
C VAL A 26 -11.98 -11.30 6.91
N ASP A 27 -13.27 -11.37 6.56
CA ASP A 27 -13.69 -11.57 5.17
C ASP A 27 -13.24 -10.39 4.27
N THR A 28 -13.29 -9.17 4.80
CA THR A 28 -12.76 -7.98 4.10
C THR A 28 -11.26 -8.11 3.86
N ASP A 29 -10.48 -8.46 4.88
CA ASP A 29 -9.03 -8.64 4.77
C ASP A 29 -8.65 -9.75 3.77
N ILE A 30 -9.42 -10.84 3.72
CA ILE A 30 -9.22 -11.93 2.74
C ILE A 30 -9.52 -11.45 1.31
N ASN A 31 -10.61 -10.71 1.11
CA ASN A 31 -10.96 -10.16 -0.20
C ASN A 31 -9.89 -9.18 -0.69
N ASP A 32 -9.40 -8.31 0.20
CA ASP A 32 -8.31 -7.38 -0.11
C ASP A 32 -7.05 -8.16 -0.51
N ALA A 33 -6.67 -9.20 0.23
CA ALA A 33 -5.53 -10.05 -0.12
C ALA A 33 -5.69 -10.72 -1.50
N GLN A 34 -6.90 -11.21 -1.83
CA GLN A 34 -7.19 -11.80 -3.15
C GLN A 34 -7.11 -10.77 -4.28
N MET A 35 -7.64 -9.56 -4.08
CA MET A 35 -7.53 -8.47 -5.06
C MET A 35 -6.09 -8.04 -5.31
N LEU A 36 -5.22 -8.15 -4.29
CA LEU A 36 -3.79 -7.94 -4.41
C LEU A 36 -3.03 -9.16 -4.95
N GLY A 37 -3.70 -10.28 -5.26
CA GLY A 37 -3.09 -11.51 -5.78
C GLY A 37 -2.26 -12.29 -4.75
N ILE A 38 -2.44 -12.04 -3.46
CA ILE A 38 -1.71 -12.69 -2.38
C ILE A 38 -2.28 -14.09 -2.16
N GLN A 39 -1.42 -15.12 -2.27
CA GLN A 39 -1.82 -16.53 -2.14
C GLN A 39 -1.15 -17.26 -0.97
N SER A 40 -0.21 -16.61 -0.27
CA SER A 40 0.56 -17.22 0.81
C SER A 40 0.85 -16.22 1.93
N VAL A 41 1.02 -16.72 3.14
CA VAL A 41 1.34 -15.93 4.33
C VAL A 41 2.66 -16.41 4.96
N PRO A 42 3.46 -15.53 5.57
CA PRO A 42 3.25 -14.08 5.67
C PRO A 42 3.57 -13.37 4.35
N THR A 43 2.81 -12.32 4.01
CA THR A 43 3.10 -11.42 2.89
C THR A 43 3.02 -9.98 3.39
N PHE A 44 4.01 -9.16 3.05
CA PHE A 44 4.09 -7.75 3.41
C PHE A 44 3.90 -6.91 2.15
N VAL A 45 3.00 -5.93 2.19
CA VAL A 45 2.75 -5.01 1.08
C VAL A 45 3.16 -3.61 1.51
N VAL A 46 3.99 -2.95 0.71
CA VAL A 46 4.49 -1.60 0.98
C VAL A 46 4.14 -0.66 -0.17
N ASN A 47 3.51 0.47 0.18
CA ASN A 47 3.02 1.49 -0.76
C ASN A 47 2.16 0.93 -1.91
N CYS A 48 1.51 -0.22 -1.70
CA CYS A 48 0.76 -0.91 -2.75
C CYS A 48 1.58 -1.09 -4.04
N GLU A 49 2.90 -1.20 -3.93
CA GLU A 49 3.80 -1.32 -5.08
C GLU A 49 4.71 -2.53 -4.91
N PHE A 50 5.13 -2.78 -3.67
CA PHE A 50 6.05 -3.87 -3.34
C PHE A 50 5.35 -4.92 -2.48
N GLY A 51 5.33 -6.16 -2.96
CA GLY A 51 4.90 -7.32 -2.20
C GLY A 51 6.11 -8.20 -1.86
N VAL A 52 6.28 -8.52 -0.58
CA VAL A 52 7.32 -9.43 -0.09
C VAL A 52 6.66 -10.63 0.56
N SER A 53 6.80 -11.79 -0.08
CA SER A 53 6.28 -13.05 0.45
C SER A 53 7.34 -13.78 1.27
N GLY A 54 6.91 -14.30 2.42
CA GLY A 54 7.72 -15.11 3.33
C GLY A 54 8.40 -14.31 4.45
N ALA A 55 8.93 -15.05 5.43
CA ALA A 55 9.73 -14.51 6.52
C ALA A 55 11.16 -14.20 6.03
N GLN A 56 11.30 -13.12 5.26
CA GLN A 56 12.60 -12.65 4.78
C GLN A 56 13.47 -12.15 5.95
N LYS A 57 14.77 -11.98 5.68
CA LYS A 57 15.69 -11.38 6.65
C LYS A 57 15.38 -9.90 6.88
N GLU A 58 15.74 -9.39 8.04
CA GLU A 58 15.49 -8.00 8.43
C GLU A 58 16.10 -6.97 7.46
N GLU A 59 17.29 -7.25 6.92
CA GLU A 59 17.97 -6.32 6.02
C GLU A 59 17.20 -6.13 4.71
N TYR A 60 16.48 -7.17 4.27
CA TYR A 60 15.64 -7.09 3.08
C TYR A 60 14.47 -6.13 3.28
N PHE A 61 13.81 -6.20 4.45
CA PHE A 61 12.74 -5.27 4.81
C PHE A 61 13.25 -3.83 4.92
N LEU A 62 14.41 -3.63 5.55
CA LEU A 62 15.00 -2.30 5.71
C LEU A 62 15.30 -1.63 4.36
N ASN A 63 15.90 -2.37 3.43
CA ASN A 63 16.22 -1.86 2.10
C ASN A 63 14.94 -1.49 1.32
N MET A 64 13.94 -2.38 1.32
CA MET A 64 12.65 -2.10 0.68
C MET A 64 11.98 -0.83 1.24
N LEU A 65 12.03 -0.63 2.55
CA LEU A 65 11.48 0.57 3.18
C LEU A 65 12.21 1.84 2.73
N HIS A 66 13.55 1.81 2.68
CA HIS A 66 14.34 2.93 2.16
C HIS A 66 14.03 3.23 0.69
N ASP A 67 13.96 2.21 -0.16
CA ASP A 67 13.68 2.36 -1.59
C ASP A 67 12.29 2.98 -1.82
N THR A 68 11.30 2.48 -1.09
CA THR A 68 9.93 3.03 -1.16
C THR A 68 9.89 4.47 -0.68
N TYR A 69 10.55 4.79 0.44
CA TYR A 69 10.59 6.14 0.97
C TYR A 69 11.19 7.13 -0.04
N ASN A 70 12.32 6.77 -0.65
CA ASN A 70 12.99 7.61 -1.65
C ASN A 70 12.13 7.82 -2.90
N LYS A 71 11.36 6.82 -3.32
CA LYS A 71 10.40 6.95 -4.42
C LYS A 71 9.25 7.90 -4.10
N MET A 72 8.70 7.83 -2.88
CA MET A 72 7.60 8.70 -2.46
C MET A 72 8.03 10.15 -2.18
N HIS A 73 9.30 10.37 -1.88
CA HIS A 73 9.86 11.69 -1.55
C HIS A 73 10.96 12.09 -2.55
N PRO A 74 10.62 12.30 -3.84
CA PRO A 74 11.60 12.73 -4.82
C PRO A 74 12.14 14.10 -4.44
N THR A 75 13.47 14.23 -4.39
CA THR A 75 14.14 15.51 -4.07
C THR A 75 14.00 16.55 -5.18
N LYS A 76 13.54 16.14 -6.36
CA LYS A 76 13.32 17.00 -7.52
C LYS A 76 11.90 16.79 -8.02
N LEU A 77 11.16 17.89 -8.13
CA LEU A 77 9.87 17.90 -8.82
C LEU A 77 10.14 17.95 -10.33
N ASN A 78 9.60 16.97 -11.06
CA ASN A 78 9.57 17.05 -12.52
C ASN A 78 8.44 18.00 -12.92
N ILE A 79 8.77 19.27 -13.10
CA ILE A 79 7.86 20.26 -13.68
C ILE A 79 7.92 20.07 -15.19
N THR A 80 6.88 19.47 -15.76
CA THR A 80 6.65 19.41 -17.22
C THR A 80 5.85 20.64 -17.62
N ASP A 81 6.28 21.34 -18.68
CA ASP A 81 5.75 22.65 -19.13
C ASP A 81 4.36 22.55 -19.82
N ASP A 82 3.75 21.36 -19.84
CA ASP A 82 2.67 21.00 -20.77
C ASP A 82 1.28 20.83 -20.12
N GLY A 83 1.06 21.21 -18.86
CA GLY A 83 -0.16 20.85 -18.12
C GLY A 83 -0.80 21.98 -17.34
N SER A 84 -2.11 22.21 -17.54
CA SER A 84 -2.97 22.92 -16.60
C SER A 84 -2.77 22.34 -15.20
N ALA A 85 -2.15 23.14 -14.33
CA ALA A 85 -2.02 22.83 -12.92
C ALA A 85 -3.06 23.64 -12.15
N CYS A 86 -3.76 22.99 -11.23
CA CYS A 86 -4.61 23.70 -10.29
C CYS A 86 -3.73 24.40 -9.26
N GLY A 87 -3.78 25.72 -9.24
CA GLY A 87 -3.12 26.54 -8.24
C GLY A 87 -3.98 26.69 -6.98
N PRO A 88 -3.44 27.33 -5.93
CA PRO A 88 -4.23 27.73 -4.77
C PRO A 88 -5.38 28.68 -5.15
N ASP A 89 -5.27 29.36 -6.28
CA ASP A 89 -6.26 30.29 -6.82
C ASP A 89 -7.35 29.61 -7.67
N GLY A 90 -7.30 28.28 -7.79
CA GLY A 90 -8.22 27.48 -8.60
C GLY A 90 -7.57 26.89 -9.84
N CYS A 91 -8.35 26.11 -10.58
CA CYS A 91 -7.96 25.52 -11.86
C CYS A 91 -8.46 26.41 -12.99
N ASP A 92 -7.64 26.65 -14.01
CA ASP A 92 -8.15 27.13 -15.29
C ASP A 92 -9.01 26.02 -15.91
N ILE A 93 -10.31 26.31 -16.09
CA ILE A 93 -11.32 25.41 -16.66
C ILE A 93 -11.43 25.55 -18.18
#